data_AF-A0A329TB11-F1
#
_entry.id   AF-A0A329TB11-F1
#
_cell.length_a   1.000
_cell.length_b   1.000
_cell.length_c   1.000
_cell.angle_alpha   90.00
_cell.angle_beta   90.00
_cell.angle_gamma   90.00
#
_symmetry.space_group_name_H-M   'P 1'
#
loop_
_entity.id
_entity.type
_entity.pdbx_description
1 polymer ?
#
loop_
_entity_poly.entity_id
_entity_poly.type
_entity_poly.pdbx_seq_one_letter_code
_entity_poly.pdbx_strand_id
1 'polypeptide(L)'
;MYDSIAALVRQEGWRAEGAAARVHYDGGGDRFAVEFYADADRVLYWTVPDAATEGDDTAAPVPRGSVPDPLRRRIRADLDTAGVDPGVERRSV
;
A
#
# COMPACT_ATOMS: atom_id res chain seq x y z
N MET A 1 9.62 -12.48 -10.84
CA MET A 1 9.44 -11.11 -10.32
C MET A 1 8.66 -10.36 -11.38
N TYR A 2 7.50 -9.77 -11.05
CA TYR A 2 6.65 -9.10 -12.03
C TYR A 2 7.26 -7.75 -12.43
N ASP A 3 7.17 -7.37 -13.72
CA ASP A 3 7.68 -6.09 -14.22
C ASP A 3 7.01 -4.90 -13.51
N SER A 4 5.75 -5.03 -13.16
CA SER A 4 5.00 -4.06 -12.36
C SER A 4 5.57 -3.87 -10.95
N ILE A 5 5.99 -4.95 -10.28
CA ILE A 5 6.69 -4.86 -8.98
C ILE A 5 8.04 -4.16 -9.15
N ALA A 6 8.82 -4.54 -10.17
CA ALA A 6 10.11 -3.90 -10.44
C ALA A 6 9.99 -2.42 -10.83
N ALA A 7 8.87 -2.03 -11.47
CA ALA A 7 8.56 -0.63 -11.77
C ALA A 7 8.11 0.13 -10.51
N LEU A 8 7.28 -0.49 -9.67
CA LEU A 8 6.76 0.16 -8.46
C LEU A 8 7.85 0.38 -7.41
N VAL A 9 8.82 -0.53 -7.28
CA VAL A 9 9.99 -0.37 -6.39
C VAL A 9 10.90 0.81 -6.77
N ARG A 10 10.77 1.35 -7.99
CA ARG A 10 11.46 2.59 -8.36
C ARG A 10 10.75 3.85 -7.84
N GLN A 11 9.50 3.73 -7.40
CA GLN A 11 8.77 4.83 -6.76
C GLN A 11 9.21 5.00 -5.31
N GLU A 12 9.05 6.22 -4.80
CA GLU A 12 9.52 6.59 -3.46
C GLU A 12 8.90 5.70 -2.37
N GLY A 13 9.77 5.04 -1.59
CA GLY A 13 9.38 4.27 -0.39
C GLY A 13 8.89 2.84 -0.64
N TRP A 14 8.66 2.45 -1.91
CA TRP A 14 8.24 1.10 -2.25
C TRP A 14 9.40 0.11 -2.17
N ARG A 15 9.10 -1.11 -1.73
CA ARG A 15 10.04 -2.22 -1.62
C ARG A 15 9.40 -3.50 -2.12
N ALA A 16 10.18 -4.39 -2.73
CA ALA A 16 9.72 -5.73 -3.05
C ALA A 16 9.83 -6.61 -1.80
N GLU A 17 8.72 -7.22 -1.40
CA GLU A 17 8.66 -8.16 -0.29
C GLU A 17 7.91 -9.42 -0.74
N GLY A 18 8.67 -10.49 -1.00
CA GLY A 18 8.13 -11.74 -1.53
C GLY A 18 7.42 -11.53 -2.87
N ALA A 19 6.12 -11.79 -2.90
CA ALA A 19 5.27 -11.63 -4.09
C ALA A 19 4.57 -10.26 -4.18
N ALA A 20 4.86 -9.33 -3.26
CA ALA A 20 4.24 -8.02 -3.20
C ALA A 20 5.28 -6.90 -3.39
N ALA A 21 4.79 -5.74 -3.83
CA ALA A 21 5.43 -4.47 -3.55
C ALA A 21 4.74 -3.86 -2.32
N ARG A 22 5.51 -3.35 -1.36
CA ARG A 22 4.99 -2.76 -0.11
C ARG A 22 5.56 -1.36 0.10
N VAL A 23 4.74 -0.43 0.60
CA VAL A 23 5.16 0.91 1.02
C VAL A 23 4.56 1.24 2.38
N HIS A 24 5.33 1.94 3.21
CA HIS A 24 4.86 2.51 4.46
C HIS A 24 4.59 4.00 4.28
N TYR A 25 3.49 4.47 4.86
CA TYR A 25 3.09 5.86 4.84
C TYR A 25 2.83 6.35 6.27
N ASP A 26 3.42 7.48 6.60
CA ASP A 26 3.11 8.23 7.80
C ASP A 26 2.12 9.35 7.44
N GLY A 27 0.88 9.22 7.93
CA GLY A 27 -0.19 10.19 7.67
C GLY A 27 -0.23 11.36 8.65
N GLY A 28 0.78 11.55 9.49
CA GLY A 28 0.79 12.59 10.52
C GLY A 28 -0.12 12.29 11.72
N GLY A 29 -0.53 11.03 11.88
CA GLY A 29 -1.35 10.54 12.98
C GLY A 29 -1.37 9.01 13.00
N ASP A 30 -1.89 8.40 11.93
CA ASP A 30 -1.86 6.95 11.74
C ASP A 30 -0.77 6.56 10.73
N ARG A 31 -0.12 5.42 10.99
CA ARG A 31 0.82 4.82 10.05
C ARG A 31 0.10 3.72 9.29
N PHE A 32 0.33 3.68 7.97
CA PHE A 32 -0.26 2.68 7.10
C PHE A 32 0.83 1.89 6.38
N ALA A 33 0.60 0.60 6.17
CA ALA A 33 1.29 -0.19 5.17
C ALA A 33 0.34 -0.46 4.01
N VAL A 34 0.85 -0.33 2.79
CA VAL A 34 0.12 -0.62 1.55
C VAL A 34 0.86 -1.71 0.80
N GLU A 35 0.12 -2.69 0.31
CA GLU A 35 0.66 -3.82 -0.45
C GLU A 35 -0.01 -3.93 -1.79
N PHE A 36 0.79 -4.15 -2.84
CA PHE A 36 0.32 -4.46 -4.17
C PHE A 36 0.78 -5.87 -4.57
N TYR A 37 -0.19 -6.72 -4.92
CA TYR A 37 0.02 -8.06 -5.43
C TYR A 37 -0.26 -8.09 -6.93
N ALA A 38 0.80 -8.25 -7.73
CA ALA A 38 0.72 -8.21 -9.19
C ALA A 38 -0.06 -9.39 -9.79
N ASP A 39 0.05 -10.59 -9.21
CA ASP A 39 -0.65 -11.77 -9.72
C ASP A 39 -2.18 -11.65 -9.58
N ALA A 40 -2.63 -11.08 -8.47
CA ALA A 40 -4.04 -10.93 -8.15
C ALA A 40 -4.63 -9.59 -8.64
N ASP A 41 -3.79 -8.65 -9.07
CA ASP A 41 -4.14 -7.24 -9.23
C ASP A 41 -4.94 -6.71 -8.02
N ARG A 42 -4.35 -6.79 -6.83
CA ARG A 42 -4.99 -6.35 -5.58
C ARG A 42 -4.09 -5.42 -4.78
N VAL A 43 -4.74 -4.43 -4.17
CA VAL A 43 -4.13 -3.50 -3.21
C VAL A 43 -4.78 -3.70 -1.85
N LEU A 44 -3.95 -3.97 -0.84
CA LEU A 44 -4.35 -4.11 0.56
C LEU A 44 -3.81 -2.94 1.39
N TYR A 45 -4.58 -2.56 2.40
CA TYR A 45 -4.25 -1.51 3.35
C TYR A 45 -4.21 -2.10 4.76
N TRP A 46 -3.20 -1.69 5.52
CA TRP A 46 -2.99 -2.12 6.89
C TRP A 46 -2.70 -0.89 7.75
N THR A 47 -3.25 -0.84 8.96
CA THR A 47 -2.71 0.05 10.00
C THR A 47 -1.44 -0.54 10.55
N VAL A 48 -0.48 0.31 10.86
CA VAL A 48 0.75 -0.04 11.54
C VAL A 48 0.73 0.71 12.87
N PRO A 49 0.66 0.01 14.00
CA PRO A 49 0.62 0.69 15.28
C PRO A 49 1.88 1.51 15.52
N ASP A 50 1.76 2.62 16.25
CA ASP A 50 2.93 3.32 16.77
C ASP A 50 3.47 2.62 18.02
N ALA A 51 4.80 2.50 18.14
CA ALA A 51 5.47 1.90 19.30
C ALA A 51 5.17 2.67 20.60
N ALA A 52 4.61 3.88 20.50
CA ALA A 52 4.15 4.69 21.62
C ALA A 52 2.70 4.40 22.07
N THR A 53 1.94 3.58 21.33
CA THR A 53 0.55 3.26 21.64
C THR A 53 0.48 1.89 22.31
N GLU A 54 0.30 1.85 23.63
CA GLU A 54 0.11 0.58 24.34
C GLU A 54 -1.22 -0.07 23.94
N GLY A 55 -1.17 -1.27 23.35
CA GLY A 55 -2.36 -2.12 23.15
C GLY A 55 -2.53 -2.75 21.77
N ASP A 56 -1.89 -2.21 20.73
CA ASP A 56 -1.86 -2.82 19.39
C ASP A 56 -0.41 -2.95 18.95
N ASP A 57 0.20 -4.12 19.09
CA ASP A 57 1.58 -4.35 18.61
C ASP A 57 1.60 -4.93 17.18
N THR A 58 0.43 -5.16 16.59
CA THR A 58 0.27 -5.91 15.34
C THR A 58 -0.42 -5.09 14.27
N ALA A 59 0.12 -5.12 13.05
CA ALA A 59 -0.55 -4.53 11.90
C ALA A 59 -1.89 -5.23 11.61
N ALA A 60 -2.94 -4.44 11.37
CA ALA A 60 -4.29 -4.95 11.14
C ALA A 60 -4.82 -4.50 9.77
N PRO A 61 -5.55 -5.36 9.04
CA PRO A 61 -6.12 -4.98 7.76
C PRO A 61 -7.19 -3.91 7.97
N VAL A 62 -7.20 -2.88 7.13
CA VAL A 62 -8.19 -1.80 7.22
C VAL A 62 -9.05 -1.66 5.97
N PRO A 63 -10.34 -1.32 6.14
CA PRO A 63 -11.19 -0.98 5.01
C PRO A 63 -10.64 0.23 4.28
N ARG A 64 -10.61 0.15 2.95
CA ARG A 64 -10.18 1.26 2.08
C ARG A 64 -10.92 2.57 2.34
N GLY A 65 -12.18 2.51 2.78
CA GLY A 65 -12.98 3.69 3.11
C GLY A 65 -12.50 4.47 4.33
N SER A 66 -11.71 3.85 5.22
CA SER A 66 -11.11 4.53 6.38
C SER A 66 -9.70 5.06 6.09
N VAL A 67 -9.15 4.79 4.90
CA VAL A 67 -7.81 5.23 4.52
C VAL A 67 -7.87 6.66 4.00
N PRO A 68 -6.98 7.57 4.47
CA PRO A 68 -6.97 8.95 4.00
C PRO A 68 -6.86 9.08 2.48
N ASP A 69 -7.73 9.93 1.91
CA ASP A 69 -7.78 10.19 0.47
C ASP A 69 -6.44 10.60 -0.16
N PRO A 70 -5.60 11.45 0.47
CA PRO A 70 -4.27 11.78 -0.04
C PRO A 70 -3.38 10.56 -0.24
N LEU A 71 -3.37 9.62 0.72
CA LEU A 71 -2.64 8.36 0.60
C LEU A 71 -3.18 7.55 -0.58
N ARG A 72 -4.50 7.37 -0.68
CA ARG A 72 -5.11 6.61 -1.79
C ARG A 72 -4.81 7.23 -3.15
N ARG A 73 -4.76 8.56 -3.25
CA ARG A 73 -4.37 9.27 -4.49
C ARG A 73 -2.91 9.00 -4.85
N ARG A 74 -2.00 9.06 -3.87
CA ARG A 74 -0.58 8.72 -4.08
C ARG A 74 -0.43 7.29 -4.63
N ILE A 75 -1.06 6.31 -3.98
CA ILE A 75 -0.96 4.90 -4.42
C ILE A 75 -1.44 4.74 -5.87
N ARG A 76 -2.54 5.38 -6.26
CA ARG A 76 -3.02 5.35 -7.64
C ARG A 76 -2.04 5.99 -8.64
N ALA A 77 -1.36 7.07 -8.26
CA ALA A 77 -0.36 7.72 -9.10
C ALA A 77 0.91 6.87 -9.25
N ASP A 78 1.35 6.22 -8.17
CA ASP A 78 2.49 5.32 -8.19
C ASP A 78 2.22 4.09 -9.07
N LEU A 79 1.01 3.52 -8.99
CA LEU A 79 0.56 2.43 -9.86
C LEU A 79 0.56 2.84 -11.34
N ASP A 80 -0.01 4.02 -11.67
CA ASP A 80 -0.03 4.55 -13.03
C ASP A 80 1.39 4.70 -13.60
N THR A 81 2.29 5.28 -12.81
CA THR A 81 3.70 5.46 -13.17
C THR A 81 4.43 4.13 -13.35
N ALA A 82 4.03 3.10 -12.60
CA ALA A 82 4.52 1.74 -12.74
C ALA A 82 3.88 0.96 -13.91
N GLY A 83 2.97 1.58 -14.66
CA GLY A 83 2.26 0.95 -15.78
C GLY A 83 1.13 0.02 -15.36
N VAL A 84 0.65 0.11 -14.11
CA VAL A 84 -0.47 -0.66 -13.57
C VAL A 84 -1.74 0.20 -13.62
N ASP A 85 -2.86 -0.37 -14.08
CA ASP A 85 -4.16 0.30 -14.06
C ASP A 85 -4.51 0.79 -12.65
N PRO A 86 -4.64 2.12 -12.39
CA PRO A 86 -4.99 2.63 -11.07
C PRO A 86 -6.36 2.17 -10.56
N GLY A 87 -7.21 1.63 -11.44
CA GLY A 87 -8.46 0.96 -11.10
C GLY A 87 -8.28 -0.24 -10.17
N VAL A 88 -7.12 -0.91 -10.18
CA VAL A 88 -6.84 -2.06 -9.29
C VAL A 88 -6.92 -1.67 -7.81
N GLU A 89 -6.58 -0.42 -7.48
CA GLU A 89 -6.70 0.10 -6.12
C GLU A 89 -8.14 0.05 -5.62
N ARG A 90 -9.14 0.11 -6.49
CA ARG A 90 -10.57 0.12 -6.11
C ARG A 90 -11.20 -1.26 -6.10
N ARG A 91 -10.51 -2.30 -6.57
CA ARG A 91 -11.07 -3.66 -6.64
C ARG A 91 -11.37 -4.18 -5.23
N SER A 92 -12.50 -4.83 -5.07
CA SER A 92 -12.82 -5.55 -3.83
C SER A 92 -11.91 -6.76 -3.66
N VAL A 93 -11.59 -7.06 -2.41
CA VAL A 93 -10.93 -8.29 -1.97
C VAL A 93 -11.93 -9.20 -1.30
#